data_AF-A0A956Z000-F1
#
_entry.id   AF-A0A956Z000-F1
#
_cell.length_a   1.000
_cell.length_b   1.000
_cell.length_c   1.000
_cell.angle_alpha   90.00
_cell.angle_beta   90.00
_cell.angle_gamma   90.00
#
_symmetry.space_group_name_H-M   'P 1'
#
loop_
_entity.id
_entity.type
_entity.pdbx_description
1 polymer ?
#
loop_
_entity_poly.entity_id
_entity_poly.type
_entity_poly.pdbx_seq_one_letter_code
_entity_poly.pdbx_strand_id
1 'polypeptide(L)'
;MKQRSVFAEEWRECLRAHYTHVVRIQDVLTERTLISVMQEAGFSDEDLANLRLQATMHMDDVDPDFQPDPATVEMIQASMPKNEPETASAVEVEVEVVGEEDEEAEEAAEAEEEAPPVSEEYYAPPDDDPHQLSLF
;
A
#
# COMPACT_ATOMS: atom_id res chain seq x y z
N MET A 1 9.77 28.11 8.24
CA MET A 1 10.35 26.76 8.09
C MET A 1 9.20 25.76 8.15
N LYS A 2 8.89 25.04 7.06
CA LYS A 2 7.89 23.96 7.09
C LYS A 2 8.52 22.79 7.85
N GLN A 3 8.02 22.52 9.06
CA GLN A 3 8.37 21.32 9.82
C GLN A 3 7.90 20.11 8.99
N ARG A 4 8.81 19.27 8.53
CA ARG A 4 8.43 17.96 7.98
C ARG A 4 7.94 17.12 9.16
N SER A 5 6.69 16.67 9.09
CA SER A 5 6.16 15.74 10.10
C SER A 5 7.03 14.49 10.10
N VAL A 6 7.42 14.03 11.28
CA VAL A 6 8.23 12.82 11.43
C VAL A 6 7.47 11.59 10.94
N PHE A 7 6.13 11.63 11.02
CA PHE A 7 5.22 10.54 10.61
C PHE A 7 4.77 10.63 9.15
N ALA A 8 5.37 11.52 8.35
CA ALA A 8 4.90 11.76 6.99
C ALA A 8 5.07 10.52 6.10
N GLU A 9 6.10 9.70 6.34
CA GLU A 9 6.37 8.54 5.50
C GLU A 9 5.48 7.37 5.89
N GLU A 10 5.34 7.10 7.20
CA GLU A 10 4.47 6.05 7.76
C GLU A 10 3.01 6.30 7.41
N TRP A 11 2.58 7.57 7.45
CA TRP A 11 1.26 7.95 6.98
C TRP A 11 1.04 7.63 5.50
N ARG A 12 2.04 7.91 4.65
CA ARG A 12 1.98 7.59 3.22
C ARG A 12 2.01 6.09 2.98
N GLU A 13 2.80 5.34 3.74
CA GLU A 13 2.85 3.88 3.73
C GLU A 13 1.46 3.29 4.02
N CYS A 14 0.82 3.77 5.08
CA CYS A 14 -0.53 3.37 5.48
C CYS A 14 -1.56 3.65 4.36
N LEU A 15 -1.50 4.83 3.74
CA LEU A 15 -2.39 5.18 2.62
C LEU A 15 -2.18 4.27 1.40
N ARG A 16 -0.92 3.93 1.05
CA ARG A 16 -0.63 3.00 -0.06
C ARG A 16 -1.18 1.61 0.23
N ALA A 17 -0.98 1.10 1.44
CA ALA A 17 -1.50 -0.21 1.86
C ALA A 17 -3.03 -0.23 1.83
N HIS A 18 -3.68 0.80 2.37
CA HIS A 18 -5.14 0.90 2.38
C HIS A 18 -5.72 1.00 0.97
N TYR A 19 -5.14 1.82 0.09
CA TYR A 19 -5.59 1.94 -1.30
C TYR A 19 -5.46 0.61 -2.04
N THR A 20 -4.32 -0.07 -1.89
CA THR A 20 -4.09 -1.39 -2.47
C THR A 20 -5.15 -2.40 -2.00
N HIS A 21 -5.46 -2.42 -0.70
CA HIS A 21 -6.48 -3.28 -0.13
C HIS A 21 -7.89 -2.98 -0.68
N VAL A 22 -8.28 -1.71 -0.71
CA VAL A 22 -9.58 -1.26 -1.23
C VAL A 22 -9.77 -1.66 -2.70
N VAL A 23 -8.73 -1.50 -3.52
CA VAL A 23 -8.75 -1.94 -4.93
C VAL A 23 -8.91 -3.46 -5.04
N ARG A 24 -8.23 -4.24 -4.18
CA ARG A 24 -8.32 -5.71 -4.18
C ARG A 24 -9.73 -6.21 -3.85
N ILE A 25 -10.39 -5.61 -2.84
CA ILE A 25 -11.76 -5.98 -2.46
C ILE A 25 -12.84 -5.34 -3.36
N GLN A 26 -12.44 -4.56 -4.37
CA GLN A 26 -13.30 -3.87 -5.32
C GLN A 26 -14.32 -2.92 -4.65
N ASP A 27 -13.95 -2.32 -3.52
CA ASP A 27 -14.79 -1.30 -2.86
C ASP A 27 -14.65 0.05 -3.56
N VAL A 28 -15.45 0.21 -4.62
CA VAL A 28 -15.48 1.41 -5.48
C VAL A 28 -15.96 2.67 -4.76
N LEU A 29 -16.74 2.54 -3.66
CA LEU A 29 -17.22 3.69 -2.92
C LEU A 29 -16.10 4.29 -2.10
N THR A 30 -15.39 3.44 -1.35
CA THR A 30 -14.22 3.85 -0.56
C THR A 30 -13.07 4.27 -1.47
N GLU A 31 -12.86 3.59 -2.61
CA GLU A 31 -11.83 3.96 -3.57
C GLU A 31 -11.98 5.41 -4.03
N ARG A 32 -13.21 5.81 -4.37
CA ARG A 32 -13.50 7.15 -4.89
C ARG A 32 -13.19 8.26 -3.89
N THR A 33 -13.50 8.06 -2.60
CA THR A 33 -13.21 9.06 -1.57
C THR A 33 -11.74 9.06 -1.19
N LEU A 34 -11.11 7.87 -1.17
CA LEU A 34 -9.70 7.70 -0.85
C LEU A 34 -8.77 8.38 -1.88
N ILE A 35 -9.16 8.40 -3.16
CA ILE A 35 -8.42 9.13 -4.21
C ILE A 35 -8.22 10.61 -3.83
N SER A 36 -9.24 11.27 -3.29
CA SER A 36 -9.14 12.68 -2.87
C SER A 36 -8.10 12.84 -1.73
N VAL A 37 -8.14 11.93 -0.75
CA VAL A 37 -7.20 11.93 0.37
C VAL A 37 -5.77 11.68 -0.11
N MET A 38 -5.58 10.77 -1.07
CA MET A 38 -4.27 10.50 -1.65
C MET A 38 -3.74 11.71 -2.42
N GLN A 39 -4.57 12.40 -3.19
CA GLN A 39 -4.16 13.63 -3.89
C GLN A 39 -3.76 14.74 -2.89
N GLU A 40 -4.50 14.90 -1.79
CA GLU A 40 -4.15 15.83 -0.70
C GLU A 40 -2.82 15.47 -0.01
N ALA A 41 -2.53 14.17 0.11
CA ALA A 41 -1.26 13.66 0.62
C ALA A 41 -0.11 13.77 -0.40
N GLY A 42 -0.38 14.26 -1.61
CA GLY A 42 0.62 14.54 -2.65
C GLY A 42 0.92 13.37 -3.59
N PHE A 43 0.04 12.37 -3.68
CA PHE A 43 0.12 11.34 -4.70
C PHE A 43 -0.42 11.87 -6.03
N SER A 44 0.30 11.61 -7.11
CA SER A 44 -0.15 11.93 -8.48
C SER A 44 -1.11 10.87 -9.02
N ASP A 45 -1.83 11.20 -10.09
CA ASP A 45 -2.70 10.22 -10.78
C ASP A 45 -1.88 9.05 -11.35
N GLU A 46 -0.62 9.28 -11.70
CA GLU A 46 0.31 8.22 -12.16
C GLU A 46 0.68 7.27 -11.02
N ASP A 47 0.91 7.80 -9.80
CA ASP A 47 1.16 6.97 -8.62
C ASP A 47 -0.04 6.08 -8.30
N LEU A 48 -1.26 6.65 -8.38
CA LEU A 48 -2.50 5.92 -8.15
C LEU A 48 -2.71 4.82 -9.19
N ALA A 49 -2.42 5.09 -10.46
CA ALA A 49 -2.49 4.10 -11.53
C ALA A 49 -1.50 2.95 -11.30
N ASN A 50 -0.28 3.26 -10.85
CA ASN A 50 0.73 2.25 -10.52
C ASN A 50 0.30 1.39 -9.32
N LEU A 51 -0.18 2.00 -8.24
CA LEU A 51 -0.71 1.27 -7.09
C LEU A 51 -1.88 0.37 -7.47
N ARG A 52 -2.79 0.84 -8.33
CA ARG A 52 -3.89 0.03 -8.86
C ARG A 52 -3.39 -1.17 -9.65
N LEU A 53 -2.38 -0.95 -10.50
CA LEU A 53 -1.74 -2.03 -11.26
C LEU A 53 -1.12 -3.06 -10.32
N GLN A 54 -0.33 -2.62 -9.34
CA GLN A 54 0.30 -3.49 -8.32
C GLN A 54 -0.73 -4.29 -7.54
N ALA A 55 -1.85 -3.65 -7.14
CA ALA A 55 -2.94 -4.29 -6.44
C ALA A 55 -3.55 -5.44 -7.26
N THR A 56 -3.68 -5.27 -8.59
CA THR A 56 -4.22 -6.28 -9.52
C THR A 56 -3.22 -7.31 -10.01
N MET A 57 -1.91 -7.01 -9.91
CA MET A 57 -0.85 -7.89 -10.41
C MET A 57 -0.38 -8.94 -9.39
N HIS A 58 -0.82 -8.88 -8.13
CA HIS A 58 -0.10 -9.56 -7.05
C HIS A 58 -0.43 -11.04 -6.82
N MET A 59 0.67 -11.73 -6.53
CA MET A 59 0.86 -13.17 -6.29
C MET A 59 0.50 -13.60 -4.86
N ASP A 60 0.03 -12.70 -3.99
CA ASP A 60 -0.34 -13.02 -2.59
C ASP A 60 -1.55 -13.96 -2.48
N ASP A 61 -2.33 -14.09 -3.56
CA ASP A 61 -3.46 -15.03 -3.67
C ASP A 61 -3.02 -16.41 -4.17
N VAL A 62 -1.71 -16.61 -4.36
CA VAL A 62 -1.11 -17.88 -4.72
C VAL A 62 -0.74 -18.60 -3.44
N ASP A 63 -1.38 -19.74 -3.20
CA ASP A 63 -1.14 -20.60 -2.04
C ASP A 63 0.37 -20.87 -1.87
N PRO A 64 0.94 -20.86 -0.63
CA PRO A 64 2.36 -21.15 -0.42
C PRO A 64 2.80 -22.52 -0.95
N ASP A 65 1.87 -23.46 -1.14
CA ASP A 65 2.10 -24.79 -1.73
C ASP A 65 1.90 -24.84 -3.25
N PHE A 66 1.70 -23.71 -3.92
CA PHE A 66 1.51 -23.65 -5.36
C PHE A 66 2.76 -24.10 -6.12
N GLN A 67 2.70 -25.30 -6.70
CA GLN A 67 3.68 -25.79 -7.66
C GLN A 67 3.10 -25.65 -9.07
N PRO A 68 3.63 -24.74 -9.92
CA PRO A 68 3.19 -24.66 -11.30
C PRO A 68 3.55 -25.96 -12.04
N ASP A 69 2.58 -26.53 -12.76
CA ASP A 69 2.80 -27.71 -13.60
C ASP A 69 3.90 -27.42 -14.64
N PRO A 70 4.98 -28.23 -14.71
CA PRO A 70 6.08 -28.01 -15.66
C PRO A 70 5.62 -27.90 -17.11
N ALA A 71 4.56 -28.61 -17.51
CA ALA A 71 4.01 -28.51 -18.86
C ALA A 71 3.42 -27.11 -19.15
N THR A 72 2.85 -26.46 -18.13
CA THR A 72 2.30 -25.11 -18.25
C THR A 72 3.42 -24.07 -18.36
N VAL A 73 4.52 -24.26 -17.63
CA VAL A 73 5.71 -23.39 -17.69
C VAL A 73 6.37 -23.45 -19.08
N GLU A 74 6.53 -24.64 -19.65
CA GLU A 74 7.09 -24.83 -21.00
C GLU A 74 6.22 -24.16 -22.08
N MET A 75 4.89 -24.26 -21.95
CA MET A 75 3.96 -23.68 -22.90
C MET A 75 3.97 -22.14 -22.88
N ILE A 76 4.11 -21.54 -21.69
CA ILE A 76 4.25 -20.09 -21.52
C ILE A 76 5.59 -19.61 -22.09
N GLN A 77 6.70 -20.30 -21.78
CA GLN A 77 8.02 -19.96 -22.32
C GLN A 77 8.08 -20.06 -23.84
N ALA A 78 7.44 -21.08 -24.43
CA ALA A 78 7.36 -21.23 -25.88
C ALA A 78 6.53 -20.14 -26.58
N SER A 79 5.64 -19.47 -25.83
CA SER A 79 4.76 -18.41 -26.34
C SER A 79 5.34 -17.00 -26.15
N MET A 80 6.45 -16.84 -25.43
CA MET A 80 7.11 -15.54 -25.29
C MET A 80 7.84 -15.17 -26.59
N PRO A 81 7.69 -13.93 -27.10
CA PRO A 81 8.43 -13.49 -28.26
C PRO A 81 9.93 -13.53 -27.94
N LYS A 82 10.66 -14.31 -28.72
CA LYS A 82 12.12 -14.43 -28.64
C LYS A 82 12.72 -13.07 -29.03
N ASN A 83 12.97 -12.21 -28.06
CA ASN A 83 13.66 -10.95 -28.30
C ASN A 83 15.10 -11.29 -28.71
N GLU A 84 15.40 -11.21 -30.01
CA GLU A 84 16.76 -11.31 -30.52
C GLU A 84 17.57 -10.14 -29.95
N PRO A 85 18.71 -10.37 -29.30
CA PRO A 85 19.53 -9.28 -28.82
C PRO A 85 20.14 -8.56 -30.03
N GLU A 86 19.60 -7.40 -30.40
CA GLU A 86 20.38 -6.42 -31.14
C GLU A 86 21.60 -6.05 -30.29
N THR A 87 22.77 -6.14 -30.93
CA THR A 87 24.09 -6.00 -30.32
C THR A 87 24.26 -4.62 -29.69
N ALA A 88 24.06 -4.52 -28.38
CA ALA A 88 24.52 -3.39 -27.59
C ALA A 88 25.93 -3.68 -27.07
N SER A 89 26.88 -2.87 -27.55
CA SER A 89 28.30 -2.85 -27.19
C SER A 89 28.51 -2.90 -25.67
N ALA A 90 29.32 -3.86 -25.22
CA ALA A 90 29.79 -3.95 -23.84
C ALA A 90 30.58 -2.69 -23.47
N VAL A 91 30.18 -2.04 -22.37
CA VAL A 91 31.06 -1.19 -21.55
C VAL A 91 31.15 -1.90 -20.21
N GLU A 92 32.32 -2.47 -19.94
CA GLU A 92 32.64 -3.11 -18.68
C GLU A 92 32.81 -2.03 -17.60
N VAL A 93 31.99 -2.08 -16.54
CA VAL A 93 32.20 -1.30 -15.32
C VAL A 93 32.49 -2.30 -14.21
N GLU A 94 33.74 -2.33 -13.77
CA GLU A 94 34.17 -3.05 -12.57
C GLU A 94 33.48 -2.44 -11.34
N VAL A 95 32.75 -3.27 -10.61
CA VAL A 95 32.25 -2.96 -9.26
C VAL A 95 33.00 -3.85 -8.28
N GLU A 96 33.84 -3.22 -7.47
CA GLU A 96 34.58 -3.82 -6.37
C GLU A 96 33.59 -4.17 -5.25
N VAL A 97 33.46 -5.47 -4.96
CA VAL A 97 32.68 -5.99 -3.84
C VAL A 97 33.57 -5.98 -2.60
N VAL A 98 33.26 -5.10 -1.65
CA VAL A 98 33.69 -5.24 -0.25
C VAL A 98 32.49 -5.77 0.53
N GLY A 99 32.61 -7.02 0.96
CA GLY A 99 31.67 -7.63 1.88
C GLY A 99 31.98 -7.27 3.33
N GLU A 100 30.98 -7.43 4.19
CA GLU A 100 31.15 -7.98 5.53
C GLU A 100 29.80 -8.50 6.03
N GLU A 101 29.86 -9.71 6.58
CA GLU A 101 28.81 -10.49 7.25
C GLU A 101 28.39 -9.80 8.56
N ASP A 102 27.16 -9.98 9.04
CA ASP A 102 26.92 -10.72 10.31
C ASP A 102 25.44 -10.83 10.69
N GLU A 103 25.20 -11.85 11.51
CA GLU A 103 24.07 -12.29 12.36
C GLU A 103 23.19 -11.15 12.96
N GLU A 104 21.97 -11.34 13.50
CA GLU A 104 21.39 -12.42 14.29
C GLU A 104 19.86 -12.14 14.48
N ALA A 105 19.18 -13.14 15.02
CA ALA A 105 17.75 -13.19 15.36
C ALA A 105 17.23 -12.06 16.29
N GLU A 106 15.93 -11.76 16.21
CA GLU A 106 15.04 -11.86 17.38
C GLU A 106 13.55 -11.80 16.97
N GLU A 107 12.87 -12.90 17.28
CA GLU A 107 11.42 -13.09 17.26
C GLU A 107 10.84 -12.43 18.52
N ALA A 108 10.02 -11.39 18.36
CA ALA A 108 9.23 -10.82 19.45
C ALA A 108 7.75 -11.02 19.15
N ALA A 109 7.14 -11.92 19.91
CA ALA A 109 5.70 -12.17 19.93
C ALA A 109 4.95 -10.89 20.36
N GLU A 110 4.08 -10.37 19.48
CA GLU A 110 3.08 -9.37 19.85
C GLU A 110 1.97 -10.04 20.67
N ALA A 111 1.87 -9.65 21.94
CA ALA A 111 0.72 -9.91 22.76
C ALA A 111 -0.45 -9.04 22.25
N GLU A 112 -1.53 -9.67 21.79
CA GLU A 112 -2.81 -9.02 21.52
C GLU A 112 -3.33 -8.36 22.81
N GLU A 113 -3.24 -7.03 22.90
CA GLU A 113 -3.98 -6.25 23.89
C GLU A 113 -5.36 -5.94 23.30
N GLU A 114 -6.33 -6.77 23.68
CA GLU A 114 -7.75 -6.63 23.36
C GLU A 114 -8.27 -5.29 23.92
N ALA A 115 -8.42 -4.28 23.06
CA ALA A 115 -9.04 -3.02 23.44
C ALA A 115 -10.53 -3.25 23.77
N PRO A 116 -11.06 -2.71 24.89
CA PRO A 116 -12.47 -2.87 25.23
C PRO A 116 -13.36 -2.19 24.19
N PRO A 117 -14.59 -2.70 23.96
CA PRO A 117 -15.50 -2.14 22.98
C PRO A 117 -15.85 -0.69 23.34
N VAL A 118 -15.72 0.20 22.35
CA VAL A 118 -16.21 1.57 22.41
C VAL A 118 -17.70 1.51 22.69
N SER A 119 -18.11 1.90 23.90
CA SER A 119 -19.52 2.10 24.21
C SER A 119 -20.06 3.21 23.31
N GLU A 120 -21.12 2.92 22.54
CA GLU A 120 -21.93 3.92 21.83
C GLU A 120 -22.57 4.88 22.83
N GLU A 121 -21.80 5.85 23.31
CA GLU A 121 -22.34 7.00 24.00
C GLU A 121 -22.89 7.94 22.93
N TYR A 122 -24.22 7.88 22.77
CA TYR A 122 -25.04 8.72 21.92
C TYR A 122 -24.66 10.20 22.13
N TYR A 123 -23.87 10.79 21.23
CA TYR A 123 -23.70 12.24 21.17
C TYR A 123 -25.01 12.84 20.65
N ALA A 124 -25.93 13.16 21.57
CA ALA A 124 -26.98 14.10 21.27
C ALA A 124 -26.30 15.46 21.00
N PRO A 125 -26.46 16.07 19.81
CA PRO A 125 -25.95 17.42 19.59
C PRO A 125 -26.62 18.36 20.60
N PRO A 126 -25.88 19.31 21.21
CA PRO A 126 -26.50 20.31 22.06
C PRO A 126 -27.49 21.12 21.21
N ASP A 127 -28.74 21.18 21.65
CA ASP A 127 -29.76 22.10 21.12
C ASP A 127 -29.31 23.53 21.41
N ASP A 128 -28.44 24.06 20.55
CA ASP A 128 -27.97 25.45 20.58
C ASP A 128 -28.95 26.33 19.81
N ASP A 129 -30.19 26.40 20.31
CA ASP A 129 -31.16 27.40 19.88
C ASP A 129 -30.90 28.70 20.66
N PRO A 130 -30.66 29.83 19.97
CA PRO A 130 -30.35 31.08 20.64
C PRO A 130 -31.60 31.63 21.36
N HIS A 131 -31.67 31.41 22.66
CA HIS A 131 -32.68 32.05 23.52
C HIS A 131 -32.37 33.54 23.70
N GLN A 132 -32.95 34.38 22.85
CA GLN A 132 -32.98 35.83 23.10
C GLN A 132 -33.87 36.12 24.31
N LEU A 133 -33.24 36.41 25.45
CA LEU A 133 -33.91 37.02 26.60
C LEU A 133 -34.38 38.42 26.19
N SER A 134 -35.65 38.54 25.85
CA SER A 134 -36.32 39.80 25.57
C SER A 134 -36.41 40.58 26.89
N LEU A 135 -35.58 41.62 27.05
CA LEU A 135 -35.72 42.63 28.10
C LEU A 135 -36.77 43.65 27.66
N PHE A 136 -38.04 43.34 27.92
CA PHE A 136 -39.14 44.31 27.94
C PHE A 136 -40.04 44.04 29.15
#